data_AF-A0A2T7PUD1-F1
#
_entry.id   AF-A0A2T7PUD1-F1
#
_cell.length_a   1.000
_cell.length_b   1.000
_cell.length_c   1.000
_cell.angle_alpha   90.00
_cell.angle_beta   90.00
_cell.angle_gamma   90.00
#
_symmetry.space_group_name_H-M   'P 1'
#
loop_
_entity.id
_entity.type
_entity.pdbx_description
1 polymer ?
#
loop_
_entity_poly.entity_id
_entity_poly.type
_entity_poly.pdbx_seq_one_letter_code
_entity_poly.pdbx_strand_id
1 'polypeptide(L)'
;MLDAGCWMSINSLPTVALSQVAEELLTLAYESGINFFDTAEVYAAGKAEIVLGKILKKKNWRRSSYVVSTKIFWGGKAETERGLSRKHIIEGLKGSLERLQLDYVDIIFANKSDNHTPMEEVVRAFTHVINMGWAMYWGTSRWTPMEIMVRAKLHLSRVCRY
;
A
#
# COMPACT_ATOMS: atom_id res chain seq x y z
N MET A 1 1.49 17.80 -2.26
CA MET A 1 0.41 16.80 -2.27
C MET A 1 -0.06 16.67 -0.83
N LEU A 2 -1.32 17.03 -0.55
CA LEU A 2 -1.91 16.83 0.77
C LEU A 2 -2.34 15.35 0.85
N ASP A 3 -2.01 14.68 1.96
CA ASP A 3 -2.21 13.24 2.19
C ASP A 3 -3.29 13.02 3.26
N ALA A 4 -4.28 12.16 2.97
CA ALA A 4 -5.26 11.70 3.94
C ALA A 4 -4.86 10.29 4.45
N GLY A 5 -3.85 10.24 5.32
CA GLY A 5 -3.37 8.98 5.90
C GLY A 5 -4.39 8.33 6.84
N CYS A 6 -4.71 7.06 6.61
CA CYS A 6 -5.74 6.32 7.37
C CYS A 6 -5.31 5.90 8.80
N TRP A 7 -4.09 6.25 9.24
CA TRP A 7 -3.45 5.67 10.42
C TRP A 7 -4.10 6.07 11.76
N MET A 8 -4.42 7.36 11.94
CA MET A 8 -4.90 7.88 13.23
C MET A 8 -6.42 7.77 13.41
N SER A 9 -7.18 7.74 12.31
CA SER A 9 -8.64 7.82 12.39
C SER A 9 -9.30 6.51 12.82
N ILE A 10 -8.66 5.35 12.61
CA ILE A 10 -9.31 4.02 12.75
C ILE A 10 -9.10 3.36 14.13
N ASN A 11 -8.11 3.78 14.90
CA ASN A 11 -7.74 3.08 16.15
C ASN A 11 -8.45 3.59 17.42
N SER A 12 -9.26 4.63 17.36
CA SER A 12 -9.73 5.38 18.54
C SER A 12 -11.25 5.44 18.74
N LEU A 13 -12.07 4.80 17.88
CA LEU A 13 -13.54 4.90 17.94
C LEU A 13 -14.23 3.53 17.72
N PRO A 14 -15.49 3.36 18.17
CA PRO A 14 -16.29 2.16 17.89
C PRO A 14 -16.57 2.00 16.38
N THR A 15 -16.43 0.77 15.88
CA THR A 15 -16.34 0.38 14.44
C THR A 15 -17.44 0.92 13.53
N VAL A 16 -18.66 1.13 14.03
CA VAL A 16 -19.82 1.58 13.23
C VAL A 16 -19.81 3.10 13.00
N ALA A 17 -19.39 3.88 13.99
CA ALA A 17 -19.21 5.33 13.85
C ALA A 17 -18.02 5.65 12.95
N LEU A 18 -16.98 4.80 12.96
CA LEU A 18 -15.79 4.95 12.14
C LEU A 18 -16.06 4.91 10.64
N SER A 19 -16.94 4.02 10.16
CA SER A 19 -17.17 3.90 8.72
C SER A 19 -17.92 5.10 8.14
N GLN A 20 -18.86 5.68 8.89
CA GLN A 20 -19.62 6.84 8.43
C GLN A 20 -18.76 8.10 8.48
N VAL A 21 -18.02 8.31 9.58
CA VAL A 21 -17.06 9.42 9.68
C VAL A 21 -15.95 9.30 8.65
N ALA A 22 -15.42 8.10 8.40
CA ALA A 22 -14.41 7.87 7.36
C ALA A 22 -14.97 8.18 5.97
N GLU A 23 -16.22 7.82 5.68
CA GLU A 23 -16.87 8.14 4.41
C GLU A 23 -17.01 9.65 4.22
N GLU A 24 -17.49 10.38 5.23
CA GLU A 24 -17.64 11.84 5.19
C GLU A 24 -16.29 12.52 4.99
N LEU A 25 -15.25 12.12 5.74
CA LEU A 25 -13.90 12.66 5.62
C LEU A 25 -13.29 12.39 4.24
N LEU A 26 -13.40 11.16 3.72
CA LEU A 26 -12.89 10.81 2.39
C LEU A 26 -13.63 11.57 1.29
N THR A 27 -14.95 11.74 1.44
CA THR A 27 -15.77 12.51 0.50
C THR A 27 -15.33 13.97 0.47
N LEU A 28 -15.22 14.60 1.65
CA LEU A 28 -14.79 15.99 1.77
C LEU A 28 -13.38 16.19 1.23
N ALA A 29 -12.46 15.26 1.53
CA ALA A 29 -11.10 15.29 1.01
C ALA A 29 -11.10 15.26 -0.53
N TYR A 30 -11.83 14.31 -1.12
CA TYR A 30 -11.91 14.17 -2.58
C TYR A 30 -12.54 15.40 -3.26
N GLU A 31 -13.64 15.91 -2.71
CA GLU A 31 -14.31 17.11 -3.22
C GLU A 31 -13.45 18.37 -3.06
N SER A 32 -12.55 18.38 -2.06
CA SER A 32 -11.56 19.45 -1.86
C SER A 32 -10.31 19.28 -2.76
N GLY A 33 -10.29 18.29 -3.66
CA GLY A 33 -9.20 18.05 -4.61
C GLY A 33 -8.09 17.14 -4.09
N ILE A 34 -8.23 16.53 -2.91
CA ILE A 34 -7.29 15.48 -2.45
C ILE A 34 -7.55 14.22 -3.26
N ASN A 35 -6.51 13.73 -3.91
CA ASN A 35 -6.59 12.55 -4.75
C ASN A 35 -5.69 11.41 -4.24
N PHE A 36 -5.02 11.57 -3.11
CA PHE A 36 -4.08 10.57 -2.57
C PHE A 36 -4.62 9.96 -1.28
N PHE A 37 -4.79 8.64 -1.28
CA PHE A 37 -5.32 7.87 -0.15
C PHE A 37 -4.35 6.76 0.24
N ASP A 38 -3.88 6.81 1.48
CA ASP A 38 -2.82 5.94 1.98
C ASP A 38 -3.30 4.99 3.09
N THR A 39 -2.93 3.71 2.98
CA THR A 39 -3.28 2.65 3.94
C THR A 39 -2.14 1.63 4.12
N ALA A 40 -2.39 0.56 4.86
CA ALA A 40 -1.46 -0.55 5.06
C ALA A 40 -2.21 -1.82 5.45
N GLU A 41 -1.67 -2.99 5.11
CA GLU A 41 -2.24 -4.29 5.50
C GLU A 41 -2.38 -4.43 7.04
N VAL A 42 -1.47 -3.79 7.79
CA VAL A 42 -1.44 -3.87 9.26
C VAL A 42 -2.45 -2.95 9.94
N TYR A 43 -2.97 -1.93 9.24
CA TYR A 43 -3.85 -0.93 9.86
C TYR A 43 -5.18 -1.55 10.28
N ALA A 44 -5.39 -1.59 11.60
CA ALA A 44 -6.49 -2.30 12.24
C ALA A 44 -6.66 -3.74 11.73
N ALA A 45 -5.54 -4.43 11.47
CA ALA A 45 -5.49 -5.80 10.91
C ALA A 45 -6.31 -5.93 9.61
N GLY A 46 -6.04 -5.06 8.63
CA GLY A 46 -6.68 -5.05 7.32
C GLY A 46 -8.06 -4.37 7.28
N LYS A 47 -8.66 -4.02 8.42
CA LYS A 47 -9.98 -3.35 8.44
C LYS A 47 -9.95 -1.98 7.75
N ALA A 48 -8.83 -1.26 7.81
CA ALA A 48 -8.69 0.02 7.12
C ALA A 48 -8.85 -0.11 5.60
N GLU A 49 -8.22 -1.13 5.00
CA GLU A 49 -8.35 -1.43 3.59
C GLU A 49 -9.79 -1.81 3.20
N ILE A 50 -10.47 -2.59 4.04
CA ILE A 50 -11.87 -2.97 3.82
C ILE A 50 -12.78 -1.74 3.83
N VAL A 51 -12.60 -0.83 4.79
CA VAL A 51 -13.39 0.41 4.90
C VAL A 51 -13.13 1.31 3.70
N LEU A 52 -11.86 1.56 3.36
CA LEU A 52 -11.49 2.38 2.21
C LEU A 52 -12.06 1.80 0.90
N GLY A 53 -11.90 0.49 0.68
CA GLY A 53 -12.42 -0.18 -0.52
C GLY A 53 -13.94 -0.09 -0.65
N LYS A 54 -14.68 -0.29 0.45
CA LYS A 54 -16.14 -0.11 0.47
C LYS A 54 -16.55 1.31 0.12
N ILE A 55 -15.84 2.32 0.63
CA ILE A 55 -16.14 3.74 0.37
C ILE A 55 -15.87 4.07 -1.10
N LEU A 56 -14.70 3.70 -1.63
CA LEU A 56 -14.34 3.94 -3.04
C LEU A 56 -15.35 3.29 -3.99
N LYS A 57 -15.75 2.04 -3.71
CA LYS A 57 -16.76 1.33 -4.51
C LYS A 57 -18.14 1.98 -4.40
N LYS A 58 -18.55 2.40 -3.20
CA LYS A 58 -19.85 3.07 -2.97
C LYS A 58 -19.91 4.43 -3.68
N LYS A 59 -18.84 5.22 -3.63
CA LYS A 59 -18.77 6.54 -4.28
C LYS A 59 -18.63 6.45 -5.80
N ASN A 60 -18.15 5.32 -6.31
CA ASN A 60 -18.00 5.06 -7.74
C ASN A 60 -17.21 6.18 -8.46
N TRP A 61 -16.20 6.73 -7.79
CA TRP A 61 -15.27 7.67 -8.42
C TRP A 61 -14.46 6.94 -9.48
N ARG A 62 -14.11 7.64 -10.57
CA ARG A 62 -13.31 7.06 -11.64
C ARG A 62 -11.96 6.61 -11.06
N ARG A 63 -11.57 5.34 -11.27
CA ARG A 63 -10.31 4.82 -10.73
C ARG A 63 -9.09 5.66 -11.11
N SER A 64 -9.13 6.30 -12.28
CA SER A 64 -8.08 7.18 -12.81
C SER A 64 -8.03 8.57 -12.16
N SER A 65 -9.00 8.97 -11.34
CA SER A 65 -9.02 10.29 -10.69
C SER A 65 -8.39 10.33 -9.31
N TYR A 66 -7.97 9.17 -8.78
CA TYR A 66 -7.33 9.08 -7.47
C TYR A 66 -6.17 8.08 -7.48
N VAL A 67 -5.32 8.22 -6.47
CA VAL A 67 -4.09 7.48 -6.21
C VAL A 67 -4.26 6.76 -4.88
N VAL A 68 -4.11 5.44 -4.89
CA VAL A 68 -4.15 4.60 -3.69
C VAL A 68 -2.77 4.03 -3.42
N SER A 69 -2.29 4.19 -2.19
CA SER A 69 -1.09 3.50 -1.71
C SER A 69 -1.40 2.54 -0.58
N THR A 70 -0.72 1.39 -0.57
CA THR A 70 -0.70 0.48 0.58
C THR A 70 0.72 0.10 0.95
N LYS A 71 0.93 -0.29 2.20
CA LYS A 71 2.24 -0.73 2.73
C LYS A 71 2.20 -2.19 3.12
N ILE A 72 3.23 -2.93 2.74
CA ILE A 72 3.42 -4.35 3.08
C ILE A 72 4.63 -4.50 4.02
N PHE A 73 4.43 -5.26 5.10
CA PHE A 73 5.45 -5.85 5.98
C PHE A 73 4.83 -6.76 7.07
N TRP A 74 3.62 -6.47 7.56
CA TRP A 74 2.97 -7.18 8.67
C TRP A 74 1.55 -7.59 8.28
N GLY A 75 1.40 -8.75 7.64
CA GLY A 75 0.10 -9.24 7.15
C GLY A 75 -0.58 -10.25 8.06
N GLY A 76 0.12 -10.82 9.04
CA GLY A 76 -0.45 -11.84 9.91
C GLY A 76 0.42 -12.25 11.09
N LYS A 77 0.09 -13.40 11.69
CA LYS A 77 0.75 -13.91 12.90
C LYS A 77 1.82 -14.96 12.58
N ALA A 78 1.72 -15.64 11.43
CA ALA A 78 2.70 -16.65 11.05
C ALA A 78 4.02 -16.00 10.61
N GLU A 79 5.12 -16.76 10.72
CA GLU A 79 6.45 -16.29 10.32
C GLU A 79 6.51 -15.87 8.85
N THR A 80 5.73 -16.54 8.00
CA THR A 80 5.68 -16.27 6.56
C THR A 80 4.73 -15.15 6.17
N GLU A 81 3.98 -14.58 7.12
CA GLU A 81 3.02 -13.48 6.90
C GLU A 81 3.62 -12.12 7.31
N ARG A 82 4.96 -12.03 7.32
CA ARG A 82 5.70 -10.80 7.64
C ARG A 82 6.99 -10.67 6.84
N GLY A 83 7.54 -9.46 6.81
CA GLY A 83 8.80 -9.11 6.14
C GLY A 83 8.62 -8.69 4.69
N LEU A 84 9.72 -8.69 3.93
CA LEU A 84 9.75 -8.30 2.52
C LEU A 84 10.17 -9.45 1.60
N SER A 85 10.01 -10.70 2.04
CA SER A 85 10.21 -11.86 1.18
C SER A 85 9.31 -11.79 -0.05
N ARG A 86 9.74 -12.37 -1.16
CA ARG A 86 8.94 -12.43 -2.40
C ARG A 86 7.57 -13.06 -2.15
N LYS A 87 7.50 -14.06 -1.27
CA LYS A 87 6.26 -14.70 -0.84
C LYS A 87 5.32 -13.67 -0.21
N HIS A 88 5.76 -12.98 0.83
CA HIS A 88 4.91 -12.03 1.57
C HIS A 88 4.52 -10.82 0.73
N ILE A 89 5.42 -10.29 -0.12
CA ILE A 89 5.08 -9.17 -1.02
C ILE A 89 3.93 -9.54 -1.97
N ILE A 90 3.97 -10.74 -2.56
CA ILE A 90 2.94 -11.20 -3.50
C ILE A 90 1.63 -11.52 -2.77
N GLU A 91 1.71 -12.32 -1.70
CA GLU A 91 0.52 -12.77 -0.95
C GLU A 91 -0.14 -11.62 -0.19
N GLY A 92 0.66 -10.78 0.47
CA GLY A 92 0.21 -9.59 1.18
C GLY A 92 -0.47 -8.59 0.25
N LEU A 93 0.13 -8.27 -0.92
CA LEU A 93 -0.50 -7.37 -1.90
C LEU A 93 -1.82 -7.93 -2.42
N LYS A 94 -1.88 -9.23 -2.77
CA LYS A 94 -3.15 -9.85 -3.21
C LYS A 94 -4.24 -9.75 -2.15
N GLY A 95 -3.89 -10.02 -0.89
CA GLY A 95 -4.81 -9.83 0.23
C GLY A 95 -5.25 -8.37 0.40
N SER A 96 -4.35 -7.41 0.22
CA SER A 96 -4.67 -5.98 0.25
C SER A 96 -5.62 -5.58 -0.89
N LEU A 97 -5.37 -6.05 -2.12
CA LEU A 97 -6.23 -5.79 -3.29
C LEU A 97 -7.63 -6.36 -3.10
N GLU A 98 -7.75 -7.58 -2.56
CA GLU A 98 -9.04 -8.19 -2.22
C GLU A 98 -9.81 -7.35 -1.19
N ARG A 99 -9.14 -6.92 -0.11
CA ARG A 99 -9.76 -6.07 0.92
C ARG A 99 -10.16 -4.70 0.36
N LEU A 100 -9.32 -4.11 -0.48
CA LEU A 100 -9.59 -2.83 -1.16
C LEU A 100 -10.64 -2.95 -2.27
N GLN A 101 -10.94 -4.16 -2.76
CA GLN A 101 -11.77 -4.40 -3.94
C GLN A 101 -11.26 -3.63 -5.17
N LEU A 102 -9.95 -3.63 -5.38
CA LEU A 102 -9.27 -2.99 -6.50
C LEU A 102 -8.44 -4.02 -7.27
N ASP A 103 -8.30 -3.83 -8.58
CA ASP A 103 -7.41 -4.66 -9.40
C ASP A 103 -5.94 -4.28 -9.22
N TYR A 104 -5.68 -3.01 -8.87
CA TYR A 104 -4.34 -2.47 -8.66
C TYR A 104 -4.30 -1.31 -7.66
N VAL A 105 -3.15 -1.13 -7.01
CA VAL A 105 -2.78 0.10 -6.27
C VAL A 105 -1.83 0.95 -7.10
N ASP A 106 -1.82 2.26 -6.90
CA ASP A 106 -0.88 3.12 -7.63
C ASP A 106 0.53 2.98 -7.07
N ILE A 107 0.66 2.89 -5.75
CA ILE A 107 1.97 2.75 -5.10
C ILE A 107 1.92 1.68 -4.01
N ILE A 108 2.76 0.66 -4.14
CA ILE A 108 3.03 -0.28 -3.04
C ILE A 108 4.30 0.13 -2.29
N PHE A 109 4.22 0.27 -0.98
CA PHE A 109 5.36 0.65 -0.15
C PHE A 109 5.89 -0.55 0.65
N ALA A 110 7.21 -0.65 0.75
CA ALA A 110 7.84 -1.38 1.85
C ALA A 110 7.62 -0.60 3.15
N ASN A 111 6.85 -1.15 4.10
CA ASN A 111 6.49 -0.44 5.34
C ASN A 111 7.69 -0.20 6.26
N LYS A 112 8.65 -1.13 6.25
CA LYS A 112 9.89 -1.12 7.05
C LYS A 112 11.00 -1.78 6.24
N SER A 113 12.26 -1.48 6.55
CA SER A 113 13.39 -2.27 6.06
C SER A 113 13.36 -3.69 6.65
N ASP A 114 13.75 -4.67 5.83
CA ASP A 114 13.89 -6.07 6.24
C ASP A 114 15.37 -6.48 6.10
N ASN A 115 16.00 -6.81 7.22
CA ASN A 115 17.40 -7.24 7.24
C ASN A 115 17.56 -8.74 6.94
N HIS A 116 16.46 -9.51 6.92
CA HIS A 116 16.49 -10.96 6.69
C HIS A 116 16.29 -11.31 5.20
N THR A 117 15.69 -10.41 4.43
CA THR A 117 15.45 -10.62 3.00
C THR A 117 16.52 -9.92 2.16
N PRO A 118 17.24 -10.63 1.28
CA PRO A 118 18.19 -10.01 0.36
C PRO A 118 17.53 -8.94 -0.52
N MET A 119 18.20 -7.82 -0.70
CA MET A 119 17.63 -6.69 -1.44
C MET A 119 17.26 -7.01 -2.90
N GLU A 120 18.03 -7.87 -3.56
CA GLU A 120 17.71 -8.31 -4.91
C GLU A 120 16.35 -9.03 -4.96
N GLU A 121 16.02 -9.83 -3.94
CA GLU A 121 14.72 -10.50 -3.85
C GLU A 121 13.59 -9.49 -3.69
N VAL A 122 13.75 -8.51 -2.78
CA VAL A 122 12.77 -7.44 -2.55
C VAL A 122 12.48 -6.67 -3.83
N VAL A 123 13.52 -6.21 -4.53
CA VAL A 123 13.37 -5.44 -5.79
C VAL A 123 12.73 -6.30 -6.89
N ARG A 124 13.11 -7.58 -7.01
CA ARG A 124 12.49 -8.50 -7.99
C ARG A 124 11.04 -8.80 -7.66
N ALA A 125 10.67 -8.85 -6.39
CA ALA A 125 9.29 -9.04 -5.95
C ALA A 125 8.43 -7.81 -6.30
N PHE A 126 8.90 -6.60 -5.97
CA PHE A 126 8.20 -5.38 -6.34
C PHE A 126 8.10 -5.17 -7.86
N THR A 127 9.19 -5.44 -8.59
CA THR A 127 9.17 -5.40 -10.06
C THR A 127 8.17 -6.41 -10.63
N HIS A 128 8.08 -7.60 -10.04
CA HIS A 128 7.12 -8.61 -10.48
C HIS A 128 5.67 -8.15 -10.29
N VAL A 129 5.30 -7.61 -9.12
CA VAL A 129 3.91 -7.17 -8.90
C VAL A 129 3.53 -5.98 -9.78
N ILE A 130 4.49 -5.14 -10.16
CA ILE A 130 4.29 -4.08 -11.14
C ILE A 130 4.05 -4.66 -12.54
N ASN A 131 4.90 -5.58 -12.98
CA ASN A 131 4.75 -6.23 -14.29
C ASN A 131 3.44 -7.04 -14.41
N MET A 132 2.92 -7.55 -13.30
CA MET A 132 1.62 -8.22 -13.25
C MET A 132 0.42 -7.26 -13.30
N GLY A 133 0.67 -5.94 -13.20
CA GLY A 133 -0.38 -4.92 -13.18
C GLY A 133 -1.08 -4.78 -11.83
N TRP A 134 -0.58 -5.38 -10.75
CA TRP A 134 -1.15 -5.26 -9.40
C TRP A 134 -0.74 -3.98 -8.68
N ALA A 135 0.36 -3.36 -9.13
CA ALA A 135 0.79 -2.04 -8.69
C ALA A 135 1.32 -1.24 -9.89
N MET A 136 1.18 0.09 -9.89
CA MET A 136 1.83 0.93 -10.92
C MET A 136 3.29 1.22 -10.56
N TYR A 137 3.55 1.53 -9.30
CA TYR A 137 4.87 1.88 -8.77
C TYR A 137 5.12 1.22 -7.42
N TRP A 138 6.38 1.19 -6.99
CA TRP A 138 6.75 0.80 -5.64
C TRP A 138 7.60 1.88 -4.98
N GLY A 139 7.56 1.93 -3.66
CA GLY A 139 8.28 2.90 -2.85
C GLY A 139 8.77 2.32 -1.52
N THR A 140 9.45 3.16 -0.75
CA THR A 140 10.10 2.76 0.50
C THR A 140 9.69 3.68 1.62
N SER A 141 9.29 3.14 2.76
CA SER A 141 9.00 3.92 3.97
C SER A 141 10.03 3.63 5.05
N ARG A 142 10.51 4.68 5.74
CA ARG A 142 11.47 4.59 6.85
C ARG A 142 12.84 3.99 6.50
N TRP A 143 13.27 4.16 5.25
CA TRP A 143 14.59 3.70 4.81
C TRP A 143 15.60 4.84 4.90
N THR A 144 16.83 4.50 5.26
CA THR A 144 17.92 5.49 5.30
C THR A 144 18.31 5.92 3.88
N PRO A 145 18.87 7.12 3.68
CA PRO A 145 19.30 7.58 2.35
C PRO A 145 20.29 6.63 1.67
N MET A 146 21.18 6.00 2.45
CA MET A 146 22.13 4.99 1.94
C MET A 146 21.42 3.76 1.41
N GLU A 147 20.41 3.27 2.12
CA GLU A 147 19.57 2.18 1.65
C GLU A 147 18.85 2.55 0.35
N ILE A 148 18.25 3.74 0.26
CA ILE A 148 17.58 4.20 -0.96
C ILE A 148 18.57 4.25 -2.15
N MET A 149 19.76 4.80 -1.95
CA MET A 149 20.74 4.98 -3.02
C MET A 149 21.31 3.66 -3.56
N VAL A 150 21.63 2.71 -2.69
CA VAL A 150 22.05 1.35 -3.10
C VAL A 150 20.94 0.68 -3.93
N ARG A 151 19.69 0.95 -3.58
CA ARG A 151 18.51 0.27 -4.13
C ARG A 151 18.07 0.85 -5.48
N ALA A 152 18.15 2.18 -5.64
CA ALA A 152 17.98 2.85 -6.92
C ALA A 152 19.02 2.36 -7.95
N LYS A 153 20.28 2.16 -7.51
CA LYS A 153 21.38 1.69 -8.39
C LYS A 153 21.15 0.24 -8.89
N LEU A 154 20.62 -0.64 -8.05
CA LEU A 154 20.27 -2.02 -8.44
C LEU A 154 19.09 -2.07 -9.44
N HIS A 155 18.10 -1.20 -9.27
CA HIS A 155 16.96 -1.12 -10.19
C HIS A 155 17.39 -0.55 -11.55
N LEU A 156 18.08 0.59 -11.58
CA LEU A 156 18.49 1.27 -12.82
C LEU A 156 19.51 0.47 -13.65
N SER A 157 20.45 -0.23 -13.01
CA SER A 157 21.49 -1.00 -13.71
C SER A 157 20.99 -2.23 -14.47
N ARG A 158 19.72 -2.60 -14.31
CA ARG A 158 19.11 -3.78 -14.95
C ARG A 158 17.81 -3.49 -15.71
N VAL A 159 17.10 -2.39 -15.41
CA VAL A 159 15.95 -1.95 -16.22
C VAL A 159 16.38 -1.33 -17.54
N CYS A 160 17.55 -0.68 -17.61
CA CYS A 160 18.10 -0.10 -18.85
C CYS A 160 18.94 -1.11 -19.68
N ARG A 161 18.72 -2.41 -19.53
CA ARG A 161 19.30 -3.45 -20.40
C ARG A 161 18.22 -4.07 -21.28
N TYR A 162 17.54 -3.25 -22.07
CA TYR A 162 16.79 -3.64 -23.26
C TYR A 162 16.85 -2.49 -24.25
#